data_AF-A0A353DTV5-F1
#
_entry.id   AF-A0A353DTV5-F1
#
_cell.length_a   1.000
_cell.length_b   1.000
_cell.length_c   1.000
_cell.angle_alpha   90.00
_cell.angle_beta   90.00
_cell.angle_gamma   90.00
#
_symmetry.space_group_name_H-M   'P 1'
#
loop_
_entity.id
_entity.type
_entity.pdbx_description
1 polymer ?
#
loop_
_entity_poly.entity_id
_entity_poly.type
_entity_poly.pdbx_seq_one_letter_code
_entity_poly.pdbx_strand_id
1 'polypeptide(L)'
;LQRSDWSIRPLSKEARKYAADDVRYLFRAMEVMTSKLENLGRISWLKEECERLQLVKFNPRDEETAFLDVKGSKNLDGKALSVLQSLYSLREDEAIGRDRPPFKIVGDSVLVAIARKPHSNYSEIKGIGMWGRPQVSERIRKIAAEALNQPPVERPRRQNKRTNVMSNKEREKANV
;
A
#
# COMPACT_ATOMS: atom_id res chain seq x y z
N LEU A 1 -15.53 14.69 -4.59
CA LEU A 1 -15.79 14.03 -3.28
C LEU A 1 -15.09 12.67 -3.13
N GLN A 2 -14.79 11.96 -4.23
CA GLN A 2 -14.06 10.68 -4.19
C GLN A 2 -12.71 10.70 -3.43
N ARG A 3 -12.02 11.85 -3.39
CA ARG A 3 -10.74 12.04 -2.67
C ARG A 3 -10.86 12.98 -1.47
N SER A 4 -12.08 13.22 -0.99
CA SER A 4 -12.34 14.08 0.17
C SER A 4 -12.00 13.36 1.47
N ASP A 5 -11.63 14.12 2.49
CA ASP A 5 -11.39 13.61 3.83
C ASP A 5 -12.72 13.36 4.54
N TRP A 6 -13.12 12.10 4.63
CA TRP A 6 -14.36 11.65 5.26
C TRP A 6 -14.31 11.63 6.80
N SER A 7 -13.15 11.96 7.40
CA SER A 7 -13.03 12.09 8.86
C SER A 7 -13.55 13.44 9.38
N ILE A 8 -13.62 14.46 8.53
CA ILE A 8 -14.03 15.83 8.91
C ILE A 8 -15.46 15.84 9.46
N ARG A 9 -15.69 16.60 10.54
CA ARG A 9 -17.02 16.79 11.14
C ARG A 9 -17.32 18.29 11.38
N PRO A 10 -18.59 18.72 11.19
CA PRO A 10 -19.71 17.94 10.65
C PRO A 10 -19.56 17.62 9.16
N LEU A 11 -20.23 16.57 8.66
CA LEU A 11 -20.22 16.25 7.23
C LEU A 11 -20.93 17.33 6.42
N SER A 12 -20.34 17.74 5.29
CA SER A 12 -20.97 18.72 4.40
C SER A 12 -22.27 18.19 3.79
N LYS A 13 -23.10 19.09 3.26
CA LYS A 13 -24.34 18.70 2.56
C LYS A 13 -24.02 17.85 1.33
N GLU A 14 -22.97 18.21 0.61
CA GLU A 14 -22.50 17.55 -0.60
C GLU A 14 -21.96 16.14 -0.30
N ALA A 15 -21.18 16.00 0.78
CA ALA A 15 -20.66 14.70 1.22
C ALA A 15 -21.79 13.74 1.61
N ARG A 16 -22.81 14.22 2.34
CA ARG A 16 -23.99 13.41 2.69
C ARG A 16 -24.78 12.98 1.47
N LYS A 17 -25.00 13.89 0.52
CA LYS A 17 -25.69 13.59 -0.74
C LYS A 17 -24.92 12.53 -1.54
N TYR A 18 -23.61 12.73 -1.71
CA TYR A 18 -22.75 11.79 -2.42
C TYR A 18 -22.79 10.39 -1.80
N ALA A 19 -22.65 10.28 -0.47
CA ALA A 19 -22.71 9.00 0.22
C ALA A 19 -24.07 8.31 0.08
N ALA A 20 -25.18 9.07 0.04
CA ALA A 20 -26.51 8.51 -0.20
C ALA A 20 -26.68 8.02 -1.64
N ASP A 21 -26.14 8.75 -2.62
CA ASP A 21 -26.25 8.41 -4.04
C ASP A 21 -25.45 7.13 -4.38
N ASP A 22 -24.36 6.84 -3.66
CA ASP A 22 -23.56 5.60 -3.82
C ASP A 22 -24.36 4.31 -3.52
N VAL A 23 -25.43 4.39 -2.71
CA VAL A 23 -26.22 3.21 -2.29
C VAL A 23 -27.68 3.23 -2.77
N ARG A 24 -28.28 4.42 -2.93
CA ARG A 24 -29.71 4.57 -3.26
C ARG A 24 -30.12 3.84 -4.53
N TYR A 25 -29.24 3.79 -5.53
CA TYR A 25 -29.54 3.20 -6.83
C TYR A 25 -29.12 1.73 -6.95
N LEU A 26 -28.42 1.16 -5.96
CA LEU A 26 -27.86 -0.19 -6.06
C LEU A 26 -28.93 -1.28 -6.16
N PHE A 27 -30.06 -1.15 -5.46
CA PHE A 27 -31.15 -2.14 -5.54
C PHE A 27 -31.75 -2.23 -6.95
N ARG A 28 -32.06 -1.08 -7.54
CA ARG A 28 -32.57 -1.02 -8.92
C ARG A 28 -31.53 -1.52 -9.92
N ALA A 29 -30.26 -1.19 -9.72
CA ALA A 29 -29.18 -1.68 -10.58
C ALA A 29 -29.05 -3.20 -10.47
N MET A 30 -29.09 -3.75 -9.26
CA MET A 30 -29.06 -5.18 -8.99
C MET A 30 -30.22 -5.90 -9.69
N GLU A 31 -31.46 -5.44 -9.56
CA GLU A 31 -32.63 -6.02 -10.24
C GLU A 31 -32.41 -6.10 -11.75
N VAL A 32 -32.03 -4.98 -12.38
CA VAL A 32 -31.81 -4.91 -13.83
C VAL A 32 -30.66 -5.83 -14.27
N MET A 33 -29.58 -5.92 -13.50
CA MET A 33 -28.44 -6.77 -13.83
C MET A 33 -28.77 -8.25 -13.63
N THR A 34 -29.48 -8.61 -12.56
CA THR A 34 -29.89 -9.99 -12.28
C THR A 34 -30.80 -10.53 -13.37
N SER A 35 -31.85 -9.79 -13.77
CA SER A 35 -32.73 -10.23 -14.86
C SER A 35 -31.98 -10.42 -16.18
N LYS A 36 -30.98 -9.57 -16.48
CA LYS A 36 -30.12 -9.76 -17.67
C LYS A 36 -29.29 -11.04 -17.58
N LEU A 37 -28.75 -11.36 -16.41
CA LEU A 37 -27.95 -12.57 -16.20
C LEU A 37 -28.82 -13.83 -16.27
N GLU A 38 -30.04 -13.78 -15.73
CA GLU A 38 -31.01 -14.88 -15.84
C GLU A 38 -31.37 -15.16 -17.30
N ASN A 39 -31.68 -14.13 -18.09
CA ASN A 39 -31.98 -14.25 -19.51
C ASN A 39 -30.80 -14.82 -20.33
N LEU A 40 -29.57 -14.64 -19.86
CA LEU A 40 -28.36 -15.18 -20.47
C LEU A 40 -27.97 -16.57 -19.90
N GLY A 41 -28.70 -17.10 -18.92
CA GLY A 41 -28.36 -18.36 -18.24
C GLY A 41 -27.09 -18.28 -17.37
N ARG A 42 -26.68 -17.08 -16.93
CA ARG A 42 -25.40 -16.80 -16.26
C ARG A 42 -25.52 -16.50 -14.76
N ILE A 43 -26.66 -16.80 -14.15
CA ILE A 43 -26.88 -16.52 -12.74
C ILE A 43 -25.94 -17.32 -11.82
N SER A 44 -25.53 -18.52 -12.24
CA SER A 44 -24.53 -19.33 -11.53
C SER A 44 -23.15 -18.65 -11.50
N TRP A 45 -22.72 -18.04 -12.60
CA TRP A 45 -21.44 -17.34 -12.67
C TRP A 45 -21.37 -16.17 -11.68
N LEU A 46 -22.47 -15.44 -11.52
CA LEU A 46 -22.56 -14.38 -10.51
C LEU A 46 -22.38 -14.95 -9.10
N LYS A 47 -23.02 -16.07 -8.77
CA LYS A 47 -22.90 -16.72 -7.46
C LYS A 47 -21.47 -17.15 -7.19
N GLU A 48 -20.85 -17.85 -8.13
CA GLU A 48 -19.46 -18.30 -8.03
C GLU A 48 -18.49 -17.14 -7.81
N GLU A 49 -18.66 -16.04 -8.56
CA GLU A 49 -17.81 -14.86 -8.43
C GLU A 49 -18.02 -14.13 -7.09
N CYS A 50 -19.28 -14.01 -6.63
CA CYS A 50 -19.59 -13.46 -5.31
C CYS A 50 -18.98 -14.31 -4.18
N GLU A 51 -19.09 -15.64 -4.25
CA GLU A 51 -18.45 -16.56 -3.30
C GLU A 51 -16.93 -16.39 -3.31
N ARG A 52 -16.33 -16.30 -4.51
CA ARG A 52 -14.88 -16.06 -4.65
C ARG A 52 -14.46 -14.72 -4.03
N LEU A 53 -15.26 -13.67 -4.20
CA LEU A 53 -15.00 -12.36 -3.60
C LEU A 53 -15.15 -12.37 -2.07
N GLN A 54 -16.07 -13.15 -1.52
CA GLN A 54 -16.21 -13.32 -0.06
C GLN A 54 -14.98 -13.99 0.58
N LEU A 55 -14.23 -14.80 -0.18
CA LEU A 55 -13.00 -15.43 0.29
C LEU A 55 -11.79 -14.49 0.31
N VAL A 56 -11.89 -13.28 -0.27
CA VAL A 56 -10.80 -12.30 -0.27
C VAL A 56 -10.59 -11.79 1.15
N LYS A 57 -9.50 -12.22 1.77
CA LYS A 57 -9.06 -11.74 3.09
C LYS A 57 -8.05 -10.62 2.94
N PHE A 58 -8.11 -9.67 3.86
CA PHE A 58 -7.01 -8.72 4.05
C PHE A 58 -5.77 -9.51 4.47
N ASN A 59 -4.70 -9.39 3.67
CA ASN A 59 -3.39 -9.90 4.04
C ASN A 59 -2.54 -8.71 4.46
N PRO A 60 -2.18 -8.56 5.74
CA PRO A 60 -1.28 -7.49 6.17
C PRO A 60 0.04 -7.63 5.43
N ARG A 61 0.73 -6.49 5.27
CA ARG A 61 2.11 -6.54 4.79
C ARG A 61 2.96 -7.22 5.85
N ASP A 62 3.84 -8.10 5.40
CA ASP A 62 4.83 -8.73 6.26
C ASP A 62 5.81 -7.67 6.75
N GLU A 63 5.82 -7.40 8.05
CA GLU A 63 6.67 -6.38 8.68
C GLU A 63 8.16 -6.60 8.40
N GLU A 64 8.57 -7.87 8.25
CA GLU A 64 9.96 -8.20 7.97
C GLU A 64 10.38 -7.83 6.55
N THR A 65 9.46 -7.84 5.58
CA THR A 65 9.81 -7.66 4.15
C THR A 65 9.15 -6.45 3.49
N ALA A 66 8.20 -5.77 4.14
CA ALA A 66 7.43 -4.67 3.57
C ALA A 66 8.30 -3.50 3.09
N PHE A 67 9.43 -3.25 3.75
CA PHE A 67 10.39 -2.22 3.35
C PHE A 67 10.99 -2.46 1.95
N LEU A 68 10.95 -3.71 1.44
CA LEU A 68 11.42 -4.05 0.09
C LEU A 68 10.50 -3.50 -1.01
N ASP A 69 9.22 -3.23 -0.70
CA ASP A 69 8.26 -2.65 -1.64
C ASP A 69 8.43 -1.13 -1.82
N VAL A 70 9.24 -0.48 -0.96
CA VAL A 70 9.55 0.94 -1.07
C VAL A 70 10.16 1.25 -2.44
N LYS A 71 9.59 2.24 -3.14
CA LYS A 71 10.05 2.59 -4.49
C LYS A 71 11.49 3.10 -4.43
N GLY A 72 12.38 2.37 -5.11
CA GLY A 72 13.83 2.67 -5.15
C GLY A 72 14.69 1.78 -4.25
N SER A 73 14.08 0.93 -3.42
CA SER A 73 14.79 -0.05 -2.59
C SER A 73 15.74 -0.92 -3.43
N LYS A 74 15.33 -1.30 -4.65
CA LYS A 74 16.09 -2.20 -5.55
C LYS A 74 17.49 -1.71 -5.89
N ASN A 75 17.74 -0.42 -5.74
CA ASN A 75 19.02 0.23 -6.05
C ASN A 75 19.91 0.40 -4.80
N LEU A 76 19.52 -0.21 -3.67
CA LEU A 76 20.26 -0.20 -2.41
C LEU A 76 20.98 -1.53 -2.23
N ASP A 77 22.21 -1.46 -1.73
CA ASP A 77 22.98 -2.62 -1.29
C ASP A 77 22.48 -3.13 0.08
N GLY A 78 23.04 -4.24 0.56
CA GLY A 78 22.57 -4.88 1.80
C GLY A 78 22.67 -3.97 3.03
N LYS A 79 23.71 -3.13 3.13
CA LYS A 79 23.87 -2.19 4.25
C LYS A 79 22.89 -1.03 4.18
N ALA A 80 22.70 -0.44 3.01
CA ALA A 80 21.68 0.59 2.82
C ALA A 80 20.25 0.02 2.98
N LEU A 81 20.03 -1.26 2.68
CA LEU A 81 18.77 -1.93 2.97
C LEU A 81 18.53 -2.10 4.47
N SER A 82 19.56 -2.41 5.27
CA SER A 82 19.43 -2.42 6.74
C SER A 82 18.97 -1.06 7.26
N VAL A 83 19.56 0.04 6.75
CA VAL A 83 19.14 1.41 7.09
C VAL A 83 17.69 1.65 6.65
N LEU A 84 17.33 1.28 5.42
CA LEU A 84 15.97 1.45 4.91
C LEU A 84 14.94 0.71 5.77
N GLN A 85 15.25 -0.52 6.21
CA GLN A 85 14.38 -1.32 7.06
C GLN A 85 14.07 -0.59 8.37
N SER A 86 15.09 -0.10 9.09
CA SER A 86 14.88 0.64 10.34
C SER A 86 14.11 1.95 10.14
N LEU A 87 14.41 2.69 9.06
CA LEU A 87 13.69 3.93 8.75
C LEU A 87 12.24 3.68 8.32
N TYR A 88 11.99 2.57 7.64
CA TYR A 88 10.65 2.14 7.26
C TYR A 88 9.82 1.85 8.52
N SER A 89 10.32 1.02 9.44
CA SER A 89 9.65 0.73 10.71
C SER A 89 9.34 1.99 11.50
N LEU A 90 10.32 2.90 11.63
CA LEU A 90 10.11 4.20 12.29
C LEU A 90 8.96 5.01 11.66
N ARG A 91 8.90 5.03 10.32
CA ARG A 91 7.83 5.74 9.61
C ARG A 91 6.48 5.10 9.87
N GLU A 92 6.39 3.77 9.83
CA GLU A 92 5.14 3.05 10.09
C GLU A 92 4.65 3.29 11.53
N ASP A 93 5.54 3.26 12.53
CA ASP A 93 5.20 3.58 13.92
C ASP A 93 4.68 5.02 14.06
N GLU A 94 5.33 5.99 13.42
CA GLU A 94 4.86 7.38 13.41
C GLU A 94 3.53 7.55 12.67
N ALA A 95 3.31 6.77 11.62
CA ALA A 95 2.08 6.77 10.82
C ALA A 95 0.89 6.25 11.66
N ILE A 96 1.08 5.11 12.32
CA ILE A 96 0.11 4.49 13.23
C ILE A 96 -0.17 5.44 14.39
N GLY A 97 0.87 5.94 15.07
CA GLY A 97 0.71 6.81 16.24
C GLY A 97 0.01 8.15 15.94
N ARG A 98 0.02 8.60 14.68
CA ARG A 98 -0.64 9.84 14.25
C ARG A 98 -1.96 9.60 13.49
N ASP A 99 -2.37 8.35 13.31
CA ASP A 99 -3.49 7.94 12.46
C ASP A 99 -3.42 8.61 11.07
N ARG A 100 -2.26 8.49 10.42
CA ARG A 100 -1.99 9.07 9.11
C ARG A 100 -1.32 8.06 8.20
N PRO A 101 -1.60 8.07 6.90
CA PRO A 101 -0.92 7.17 5.98
C PRO A 101 0.59 7.48 5.90
N PRO A 102 1.47 6.47 5.75
CA PRO A 102 2.92 6.65 5.85
C PRO A 102 3.50 7.73 4.93
N PHE A 103 2.97 7.88 3.71
CA PHE A 103 3.44 8.91 2.76
C PHE A 103 3.17 10.35 3.23
N LYS A 104 2.27 10.56 4.19
CA LYS A 104 2.04 11.86 4.84
C LYS A 104 3.00 12.11 6.00
N ILE A 105 3.69 11.07 6.50
CA ILE A 105 4.80 11.21 7.45
C ILE A 105 6.05 11.62 6.69
N VAL A 106 6.51 10.74 5.78
CA VAL A 106 7.66 11.00 4.91
C VAL A 106 7.61 10.12 3.67
N GLY A 107 7.99 10.66 2.52
CA GLY A 107 7.93 9.94 1.24
C GLY A 107 9.04 8.90 1.07
N ASP A 108 8.76 7.86 0.29
CA ASP A 108 9.72 6.79 -0.06
C ASP A 108 11.07 7.31 -0.58
N SER A 109 11.05 8.36 -1.40
CA SER A 109 12.26 8.95 -1.97
C SER A 109 13.21 9.50 -0.91
N VAL A 110 12.66 10.03 0.19
CA VAL A 110 13.44 10.56 1.31
C VAL A 110 14.07 9.40 2.09
N LEU A 111 13.30 8.34 2.37
CA LEU A 111 13.82 7.14 3.04
C LEU A 111 15.01 6.55 2.25
N VAL A 112 14.84 6.41 0.93
CA VAL A 112 15.90 5.88 0.04
C VAL A 112 17.09 6.84 -0.03
N ALA A 113 16.87 8.15 -0.03
CA ALA A 113 17.96 9.13 -0.04
C ALA A 113 18.80 9.07 1.25
N ILE A 114 18.14 8.98 2.41
CA ILE A 114 18.81 8.80 3.71
C ILE A 114 19.56 7.48 3.74
N ALA A 115 18.91 6.38 3.38
CA ALA A 115 19.51 5.05 3.35
C ALA A 115 20.76 4.96 2.46
N ARG A 116 20.78 5.69 1.33
CA ARG A 116 21.94 5.74 0.44
C ARG A 116 23.10 6.57 1.00
N LYS A 117 22.82 7.61 1.79
CA LYS A 117 23.82 8.53 2.35
C LYS A 117 23.56 8.79 3.84
N PRO A 118 23.71 7.78 4.72
CA PRO A 118 23.31 7.86 6.13
C PRO A 118 24.16 8.83 6.98
N HIS A 119 25.31 9.27 6.50
CA HIS A 119 26.16 10.24 7.19
C HIS A 119 26.03 11.67 6.64
N SER A 120 25.16 11.89 5.65
CA SER A 120 24.99 13.20 5.01
C SER A 120 24.11 14.14 5.83
N ASN A 121 24.15 15.43 5.50
CA ASN A 121 23.20 16.38 6.04
C ASN A 121 21.82 16.18 5.37
N TYR A 122 20.82 15.80 6.17
CA TYR A 122 19.48 15.51 5.66
C TYR A 122 18.64 16.75 5.36
N SER A 123 19.02 17.93 5.87
CA SER A 123 18.22 19.16 5.70
C SER A 123 18.02 19.56 4.23
N GLU A 124 18.92 19.11 3.34
CA GLU A 124 18.90 19.39 1.91
C GLU A 124 18.03 18.41 1.11
N ILE A 125 17.53 17.34 1.75
CA ILE A 125 16.70 16.34 1.08
C ILE A 125 15.31 16.93 0.81
N LYS A 126 14.98 17.10 -0.47
CA LYS A 126 13.67 17.58 -0.90
C LYS A 126 12.55 16.70 -0.36
N GLY A 127 11.59 17.32 0.33
CA GLY A 127 10.42 16.63 0.88
C GLY A 127 10.65 15.98 2.25
N ILE A 128 11.78 16.23 2.91
CA ILE A 128 12.07 15.68 4.24
C ILE A 128 11.13 16.21 5.34
N GLY A 129 10.55 17.40 5.14
CA GLY A 129 9.55 17.95 6.05
C GLY A 129 10.04 18.01 7.50
N MET A 130 9.22 17.51 8.43
CA MET A 130 9.54 17.52 9.87
C MET A 130 10.78 16.69 10.23
N TRP A 131 11.11 15.66 9.44
CA TRP A 131 12.27 14.80 9.66
C TRP A 131 13.60 15.55 9.44
N GLY A 132 13.57 16.70 8.77
CA GLY A 132 14.74 17.58 8.57
C GLY A 132 15.00 18.54 9.74
N ARG A 133 14.14 18.56 10.76
CA ARG A 133 14.36 19.41 11.94
C ARG A 133 15.53 18.84 12.77
N PRO A 134 16.41 19.67 13.36
CA PRO A 134 17.64 19.21 13.98
C PRO A 134 17.48 18.04 14.97
N GLN A 135 16.51 18.14 15.89
CA GLN A 135 16.24 17.09 16.89
C GLN A 135 15.81 15.76 16.26
N VAL A 136 14.96 15.81 15.23
CA VAL A 136 14.45 14.62 14.54
C VAL A 136 15.51 14.03 13.63
N SER A 137 16.24 14.87 12.89
CA SER A 137 17.36 14.44 12.04
C SER A 137 18.46 13.76 12.85
N GLU A 138 18.73 14.22 14.07
CA GLU A 138 19.72 13.58 14.95
C GLU A 138 19.27 12.19 15.40
N ARG A 139 18.00 12.04 15.78
CA ARG A 139 17.41 10.73 16.08
C ARG A 139 17.49 9.79 14.87
N ILE A 140 17.21 10.28 13.66
CA ILE A 140 17.30 9.51 12.42
C ILE A 140 18.75 9.11 12.13
N ARG A 141 19.73 10.00 12.35
CA ARG A 141 21.16 9.68 12.20
C ARG A 141 21.58 8.56 13.15
N LYS A 142 21.14 8.62 14.41
CA LYS A 142 21.41 7.56 15.39
C LYS A 142 20.87 6.21 14.92
N ILE A 143 19.60 6.17 14.48
CA ILE A 143 18.96 4.95 13.97
C ILE A 143 19.71 4.43 12.72
N ALA A 144 20.09 5.31 11.81
CA ALA A 144 20.84 4.91 10.61
C ALA A 144 22.22 4.35 10.96
N ALA A 145 22.92 4.94 11.93
CA ALA A 145 24.21 4.46 12.41
C ALA A 145 24.09 3.08 13.10
N GLU A 146 23.06 2.88 13.93
CA GLU A 146 22.77 1.59 14.54
C GLU A 146 22.47 0.52 13.48
N ALA A 147 21.67 0.85 12.46
CA ALA A 147 21.34 -0.05 11.36
C ALA A 147 22.56 -0.44 10.50
N LEU A 148 23.53 0.47 10.34
CA LEU A 148 24.78 0.16 9.64
C LEU A 148 25.64 -0.89 10.36
N ASN A 149 25.53 -0.99 11.69
CA ASN A 149 26.23 -1.99 12.47
C ASN A 149 25.57 -3.38 12.40
N GLN A 150 24.33 -3.46 11.91
CA GLN A 150 23.66 -4.74 11.72
C GLN A 150 24.21 -5.50 10.50
N PRO A 151 24.03 -6.83 10.43
CA PRO A 151 24.34 -7.60 9.23
C PRO A 151 23.66 -7.00 7.99
N PRO A 152 24.32 -7.01 6.81
CA PRO A 152 23.68 -6.58 5.57
C PRO A 152 22.41 -7.39 5.33
N VAL A 153 21.31 -6.72 5.02
CA VAL A 153 20.06 -7.39 4.69
C VAL A 153 20.16 -8.05 3.32
N GLU A 154 19.86 -9.34 3.26
CA GLU A 154 19.75 -10.08 2.00
C GLU A 154 18.34 -9.98 1.44
N ARG A 155 18.25 -9.80 0.12
CA ARG A 155 16.96 -9.87 -0.57
C ARG A 155 16.54 -11.33 -0.71
N PRO A 156 15.35 -11.72 -0.25
CA PRO A 156 14.87 -13.07 -0.45
C PRO A 156 14.82 -13.38 -1.95
N ARG A 157 15.36 -14.54 -2.34
CA ARG A 157 15.31 -14.99 -3.74
C ARG A 157 13.84 -15.12 -4.14
N ARG A 158 13.46 -14.46 -5.24
CA ARG A 158 12.09 -14.51 -5.75
C ARG A 158 11.78 -15.95 -6.14
N GLN A 159 11.00 -16.66 -5.32
CA GLN A 159 10.48 -17.96 -5.71
C GLN A 159 9.51 -17.74 -6.86
N ASN A 160 9.85 -18.23 -8.06
CA ASN A 160 8.93 -18.29 -9.18
C ASN A 160 7.82 -19.28 -8.84
N LYS A 161 6.78 -18.83 -8.12
CA LYS A 161 5.53 -19.56 -8.05
C LYS A 161 4.93 -19.52 -9.45
N ARG A 162 5.11 -20.61 -10.21
CA ARG A 162 4.33 -20.86 -11.42
C ARG A 162 2.86 -20.89 -11.00
N THR A 163 2.16 -19.80 -11.22
CA THR A 163 0.72 -19.77 -11.03
C THR A 163 0.10 -20.56 -12.18
N ASN A 164 -0.71 -21.59 -11.88
CA ASN A 164 -1.59 -22.27 -12.85
C ASN A 164 -2.69 -21.30 -13.31
N VAL A 165 -2.30 -20.23 -14.00
CA VAL A 165 -3.23 -19.31 -14.63
C VAL A 165 -3.46 -19.86 -16.02
N MET A 166 -4.68 -20.33 -16.28
CA MET A 166 -5.11 -20.68 -17.63
C MET A 166 -4.76 -19.55 -18.59
N SER A 167 -4.07 -19.87 -19.68
CA SER A 167 -3.75 -18.93 -20.74
C SER A 167 -5.02 -18.34 -21.33
N ASN A 168 -4.93 -17.17 -21.97
CA ASN A 168 -6.08 -16.55 -22.63
C ASN A 168 -6.79 -17.50 -23.61
N LYS A 169 -6.03 -18.37 -24.29
CA LYS A 169 -6.55 -19.36 -25.23
C LYS A 169 -7.36 -20.47 -24.56
N GLU A 170 -7.02 -20.82 -23.32
CA GLU A 170 -7.76 -21.79 -22.50
C GLU A 170 -9.03 -21.17 -21.91
N ARG A 171 -8.98 -19.89 -21.53
CA ARG A 171 -10.15 -19.12 -21.08
C ARG A 171 -11.19 -18.92 -22.18
N GLU A 172 -10.74 -18.64 -23.41
CA GLU A 172 -11.63 -18.50 -24.58
C GLU A 172 -12.36 -19.81 -24.91
N LYS A 173 -11.68 -20.96 -24.79
CA LYS A 173 -12.32 -22.27 -24.99
C LYS A 173 -13.29 -22.65 -23.88
N ALA A 174 -13.06 -22.21 -22.65
CA ALA A 174 -13.97 -22.47 -21.51
C ALA A 174 -15.22 -21.58 -21.51
N ASN A 175 -15.23 -20.51 -22.34
CA ASN A 175 -16.33 -19.55 -22.47
C ASN A 175 -17.26 -19.83 -23.67
N VAL A 176 -17.07 -20.95 -24.38
CA VAL A 176 -17.92 -21.44 -25.48
C VAL A 176 -18.74 -22.62 -24.97
#